data_AF-A0A964Y6Z8-F1
#
_entry.id   AF-A0A964Y6Z8-F1
#
_cell.length_a   1.000
_cell.length_b   1.000
_cell.length_c   1.000
_cell.angle_alpha   90.00
_cell.angle_beta   90.00
_cell.angle_gamma   90.00
#
_symmetry.space_group_name_H-M   'P 1'
#
loop_
_entity.id
_entity.type
_entity.pdbx_description
1 polymer ?
#
loop_
_entity_poly.entity_id
_entity_poly.type
_entity_poly.pdbx_seq_one_letter_code
_entity_poly.pdbx_strand_id
1 'polypeptide(L)'
;GVGAIFVAATRKASIDAVCLLTGEQYPSLFEDLVITGCHSVLEENIDQETGEKMVALTGKAFKTDDCWRVMACADKRAVPWSVEGTFTIWHFALENEDPYVNYGVYANGLLVESASQRFIKEKMKLV
;
A
#
# COMPACT_ATOMS: atom_id res chain seq x y z
N GLY A 1 -0.64 -14.65 -0.22
CA GLY A 1 -0.39 -14.93 1.20
C GLY A 1 -1.53 -14.39 2.03
N VAL A 2 -1.91 -15.09 3.10
CA VAL A 2 -2.94 -14.64 4.05
C VAL A 2 -2.26 -14.33 5.37
N GLY A 3 -2.63 -13.21 5.98
CA GLY A 3 -2.14 -12.78 7.29
C GLY A 3 -3.26 -12.19 8.13
N ALA A 4 -2.94 -11.82 9.37
CA ALA A 4 -3.83 -11.05 10.23
C ALA A 4 -3.11 -9.80 10.73
N ILE A 5 -3.85 -8.69 10.85
CA ILE A 5 -3.36 -7.46 11.47
C ILE A 5 -4.29 -7.00 12.56
N PHE A 6 -3.71 -6.56 13.67
CA PHE A 6 -4.43 -5.87 14.72
C PHE A 6 -4.30 -4.36 14.48
N VAL A 7 -5.43 -3.70 14.26
CA VAL A 7 -5.51 -2.24 14.21
C VAL A 7 -5.88 -1.77 15.61
N ALA A 8 -4.96 -1.09 16.29
CA ALA A 8 -5.19 -0.49 17.60
C ALA A 8 -5.94 0.85 17.50
N ALA A 9 -6.65 1.25 18.56
CA ALA A 9 -7.31 2.55 18.64
C ALA A 9 -6.36 3.76 18.45
N THR A 10 -5.07 3.59 18.74
CA THR A 10 -4.06 4.65 18.63
C THR A 10 -3.57 4.81 17.19
N ARG A 11 -4.03 5.92 16.57
CA ARG A 11 -3.83 6.26 15.16
C ARG A 11 -2.42 6.77 14.90
N LYS A 12 -1.59 6.01 14.19
CA LYS A 12 -0.35 6.51 13.61
C LYS A 12 -0.20 6.02 12.18
N ALA A 13 0.21 6.93 11.29
CA ALA A 13 0.75 6.56 10.00
C ALA A 13 1.99 5.69 10.23
N SER A 14 1.92 4.44 9.79
CA SER A 14 3.03 3.49 9.84
C SER A 14 2.90 2.50 8.68
N ILE A 15 3.98 1.81 8.38
CA ILE A 15 3.98 0.74 7.36
C ILE A 15 3.04 -0.41 7.72
N ASP A 16 2.77 -0.61 9.01
CA ASP A 16 1.85 -1.61 9.54
C ASP A 16 0.43 -1.06 9.74
N ALA A 17 0.12 0.13 9.22
CA ALA A 17 -1.22 0.68 9.31
C ALA A 17 -2.16 0.03 8.29
N VAL A 18 -3.47 0.25 8.47
CA VAL A 18 -4.48 0.06 7.44
C VAL A 18 -5.03 1.44 7.09
N CYS A 19 -5.21 1.69 5.81
CA CYS A 19 -5.62 2.97 5.23
C CYS A 19 -6.91 2.77 4.43
N LEU A 20 -7.76 3.78 4.47
CA LEU A 20 -8.96 3.94 3.67
C LEU A 20 -8.69 4.98 2.58
N LEU A 21 -8.92 4.58 1.34
CA LEU A 21 -8.91 5.46 0.17
C LEU A 21 -10.35 5.67 -0.26
N THR A 22 -10.82 6.92 -0.29
CA THR A 22 -12.22 7.23 -0.59
C THR A 22 -12.39 7.75 -2.01
N GLY A 23 -13.56 7.53 -2.60
CA GLY A 23 -13.90 8.08 -3.93
C GLY A 23 -13.81 9.60 -4.01
N GLU A 24 -13.99 10.32 -2.89
CA GLU A 24 -13.81 11.76 -2.80
C GLU A 24 -12.37 12.20 -3.08
N GLN A 25 -11.39 11.46 -2.53
CA GLN A 25 -9.97 11.75 -2.70
C GLN A 25 -9.36 11.08 -3.94
N TYR A 26 -9.97 9.99 -4.40
CA TYR A 26 -9.54 9.19 -5.55
C TYR A 26 -10.74 8.95 -6.50
N PRO A 27 -11.02 9.88 -7.42
CA PRO A 27 -12.22 9.83 -8.27
C PRO A 27 -12.31 8.62 -9.21
N SER A 28 -11.21 7.88 -9.42
CA SER A 28 -11.19 6.66 -10.23
C SER A 28 -11.70 5.43 -9.49
N LEU A 29 -11.89 5.51 -8.17
CA LEU A 29 -12.41 4.41 -7.37
C LEU A 29 -13.89 4.14 -7.70
N PHE A 30 -14.24 2.86 -7.84
CA PHE A 30 -15.64 2.45 -7.97
C PHE A 30 -16.36 2.40 -6.62
N GLU A 31 -15.63 2.02 -5.57
CA GLU A 31 -16.04 2.07 -4.17
C GLU A 31 -14.80 2.39 -3.29
N ASP A 32 -15.02 2.72 -2.03
CA ASP A 32 -13.90 2.95 -1.12
C ASP A 32 -12.98 1.71 -1.02
N LEU A 33 -11.67 1.93 -1.02
CA LEU A 33 -10.67 0.87 -1.01
C LEU A 33 -9.92 0.85 0.32
N VAL A 34 -9.93 -0.31 0.98
CA VAL A 34 -9.14 -0.56 2.19
C VAL A 34 -7.84 -1.24 1.80
N ILE A 35 -6.71 -0.65 2.18
CA ILE A 35 -5.37 -1.11 1.79
C ILE A 35 -4.40 -1.03 2.97
N THR A 36 -3.40 -1.90 3.04
CA THR A 36 -2.34 -1.77 4.06
C THR A 36 -1.42 -0.59 3.74
N GLY A 37 -0.92 0.07 4.78
CA GLY A 37 -0.11 1.28 4.67
C GLY A 37 1.20 1.11 3.89
N CYS A 38 1.71 -0.11 3.81
CA CYS A 38 2.92 -0.43 3.06
C CYS A 38 2.73 -0.61 1.55
N HIS A 39 1.48 -0.77 1.08
CA HIS A 39 1.17 -0.73 -0.35
C HIS A 39 0.91 0.71 -0.79
N SER A 40 0.93 0.92 -2.08
CA SER A 40 1.15 2.21 -2.71
C SER A 40 0.19 2.45 -3.85
N VAL A 41 -0.28 3.69 -3.94
CA VAL A 41 -0.88 4.18 -5.17
C VAL A 41 0.25 4.47 -6.17
N LEU A 42 0.07 4.06 -7.42
CA LEU A 42 1.03 4.34 -8.48
C LEU A 42 0.70 5.67 -9.14
N GLU A 43 1.63 6.62 -9.01
CA GLU A 43 1.48 7.98 -9.52
C GLU A 43 2.64 8.30 -10.46
N GLU A 44 2.35 8.85 -11.65
CA GLU A 44 3.40 9.24 -12.60
C GLU A 44 4.33 10.31 -12.03
N ASN A 45 3.79 11.21 -11.21
CA ASN A 45 4.47 12.35 -10.63
C ASN A 45 4.12 12.51 -9.15
N ILE A 46 5.09 12.96 -8.36
CA ILE A 46 4.93 13.23 -6.92
C ILE A 46 5.53 14.58 -6.57
N ASP A 47 4.98 15.22 -5.53
CA ASP A 47 5.61 16.40 -4.94
C ASP A 47 6.82 16.02 -4.06
N GLN A 48 7.68 17.01 -3.80
CA GLN A 48 8.89 16.82 -3.00
C GLN A 48 8.58 16.30 -1.59
N GLU A 49 7.53 16.82 -0.95
CA GLU A 49 7.12 16.42 0.40
C GLU A 49 6.77 14.93 0.46
N THR A 50 6.01 14.43 -0.51
CA THR A 50 5.67 13.01 -0.63
C THR A 50 6.93 12.18 -0.85
N GLY A 51 7.84 12.64 -1.72
CA GLY A 51 9.14 12.00 -1.95
C GLY A 51 9.97 11.86 -0.67
N GLU A 52 10.12 12.95 0.09
CA GLU A 52 10.88 12.99 1.35
C GLU A 52 10.27 12.05 2.40
N LYS A 53 8.94 12.01 2.53
CA LYS A 53 8.25 11.09 3.44
C LYS A 53 8.51 9.62 3.10
N MET A 54 8.46 9.26 1.83
CA MET A 54 8.74 7.89 1.38
C MET A 54 10.19 7.49 1.67
N VAL A 55 11.14 8.39 1.40
CA VAL A 55 12.55 8.17 1.71
C VAL A 55 12.77 8.04 3.21
N ALA A 56 12.10 8.85 4.04
CA ALA A 56 12.20 8.75 5.50
C ALA A 56 11.66 7.41 6.03
N LEU A 57 10.60 6.86 5.42
CA LEU A 57 9.99 5.59 5.85
C LEU A 57 10.76 4.36 5.38
N THR A 58 11.35 4.39 4.19
CA THR A 58 11.90 3.19 3.53
C THR A 58 13.37 3.28 3.13
N GLY A 59 13.99 4.45 3.31
CA GLY A 59 15.37 4.75 2.93
C GLY A 59 15.54 5.18 1.46
N LYS A 60 14.54 4.96 0.59
CA LYS A 60 14.56 5.41 -0.82
C LYS A 60 13.15 5.45 -1.42
N ALA A 61 12.92 6.30 -2.41
CA ALA A 61 11.71 6.24 -3.21
C ALA A 61 11.81 5.10 -4.25
N PHE A 62 10.72 4.36 -4.44
CA PHE A 62 10.66 3.25 -5.39
C PHE A 62 9.70 3.56 -6.53
N LYS A 63 9.93 2.91 -7.67
CA LYS A 63 9.04 2.92 -8.82
C LYS A 63 8.62 1.50 -9.21
N THR A 64 7.44 1.41 -9.82
CA THR A 64 6.92 0.23 -10.52
C THR A 64 6.27 0.74 -11.80
N ASP A 65 6.59 0.13 -12.94
CA ASP A 65 6.05 0.52 -14.26
C ASP A 65 6.15 2.04 -14.49
N ASP A 66 7.35 2.59 -14.25
CA ASP A 66 7.71 4.02 -14.33
C ASP A 66 6.95 4.98 -13.39
N CYS A 67 5.96 4.48 -12.64
CA CYS A 67 5.19 5.22 -11.66
C CYS A 67 5.84 5.16 -10.27
N TRP A 68 5.77 6.26 -9.53
CA TRP A 68 6.19 6.32 -8.13
C TRP A 68 5.24 5.54 -7.24
N ARG A 69 5.81 4.81 -6.29
CA ARG A 69 5.07 4.04 -5.29
C ARG A 69 4.74 4.89 -4.08
N VAL A 70 3.65 5.66 -4.18
CA VAL A 70 3.15 6.49 -3.07
C VAL A 70 2.48 5.62 -2.02
N MET A 71 3.23 5.22 -0.99
CA MET A 71 2.73 4.38 0.10
C MET A 71 1.50 5.01 0.76
N ALA A 72 0.46 4.20 1.00
CA ALA A 72 -0.81 4.67 1.56
C ALA A 72 -0.65 5.31 2.94
N CYS A 73 0.33 4.89 3.75
CA CYS A 73 0.60 5.56 5.02
C CYS A 73 1.31 6.91 4.89
N ALA A 74 1.90 7.21 3.73
CA ALA A 74 2.58 8.47 3.42
C ALA A 74 1.71 9.41 2.56
N ASP A 75 0.67 8.91 1.91
CA ASP A 75 -0.24 9.70 1.10
C ASP A 75 -1.16 10.56 1.98
N LYS A 76 -1.15 11.88 1.75
CA LYS A 76 -2.00 12.85 2.46
C LYS A 76 -3.50 12.67 2.20
N ARG A 77 -3.85 12.01 1.09
CA ARG A 77 -5.23 11.71 0.69
C ARG A 77 -5.79 10.48 1.43
N ALA A 78 -4.92 9.60 1.90
CA ALA A 78 -5.32 8.38 2.59
C ALA A 78 -5.74 8.67 4.03
N VAL A 79 -6.82 8.03 4.47
CA VAL A 79 -7.33 8.17 5.83
C VAL A 79 -6.94 6.94 6.65
N PRO A 80 -6.33 7.07 7.84
CA PRO A 80 -6.07 5.92 8.70
C PRO A 80 -7.37 5.19 9.07
N TRP A 81 -7.37 3.86 8.96
CA TRP A 81 -8.52 3.03 9.33
C TRP A 81 -8.88 3.23 10.80
N SER A 82 -10.15 3.48 11.07
CA SER A 82 -10.62 3.96 12.38
C SER A 82 -11.25 2.88 13.25
N VAL A 83 -11.54 1.71 12.68
CA VAL A 83 -12.17 0.60 13.40
C VAL A 83 -11.10 -0.26 14.04
N GLU A 84 -11.11 -0.31 15.37
CA GLU A 84 -10.25 -1.23 16.13
C GLU A 84 -10.70 -2.68 15.90
N GLY A 85 -9.73 -3.58 15.72
CA GLY A 85 -10.04 -4.99 15.54
C GLY A 85 -8.90 -5.78 14.90
N THR A 86 -9.13 -7.09 14.79
CA THR A 86 -8.26 -7.99 14.02
C THR A 86 -8.89 -8.23 12.66
N PHE A 87 -8.15 -7.94 11.60
CA PHE A 87 -8.61 -8.08 10.23
C PHE A 87 -7.74 -9.09 9.49
N THR A 88 -8.37 -9.91 8.65
CA THR A 88 -7.65 -10.77 7.70
C THR A 88 -7.11 -9.90 6.57
N ILE A 89 -5.80 -9.97 6.33
CA ILE A 89 -5.18 -9.31 5.17
C ILE A 89 -4.85 -10.34 4.11
N TRP A 90 -5.17 -9.96 2.88
CA TRP A 90 -4.83 -10.69 1.68
C TRP A 90 -3.73 -9.94 0.93
N HIS A 91 -2.63 -10.61 0.63
CA HIS A 91 -1.61 -10.12 -0.29
C HIS A 91 -1.52 -11.07 -1.48
N PHE A 92 -1.32 -10.54 -2.67
CA PHE A 92 -1.02 -11.31 -3.85
C PHE A 92 0.21 -10.73 -4.57
N ALA A 93 0.91 -11.60 -5.28
CA ALA A 93 2.01 -11.26 -6.16
C ALA A 93 1.75 -11.97 -7.49
N LEU A 94 2.14 -11.34 -8.59
CA LEU A 94 2.08 -11.98 -9.90
C LEU A 94 3.31 -12.89 -10.08
N GLU A 95 3.15 -13.93 -10.90
CA GLU A 95 4.25 -14.83 -11.21
C GLU A 95 5.29 -14.13 -12.10
N ASN A 96 6.56 -14.18 -11.68
CA ASN A 96 7.69 -13.60 -12.38
C ASN A 96 8.94 -14.45 -12.09
N GLU A 97 9.88 -14.50 -13.04
CA GLU A 97 11.21 -15.09 -12.85
C GLU A 97 12.06 -14.30 -11.84
N ASP A 98 11.88 -12.98 -11.79
CA ASP A 98 12.47 -12.10 -10.78
C ASP A 98 11.52 -11.95 -9.58
N PRO A 99 11.84 -12.55 -8.41
CA PRO A 99 10.97 -12.54 -7.24
C PRO A 99 10.92 -11.18 -6.53
N TYR A 100 11.74 -10.20 -6.93
CA TYR A 100 11.80 -8.87 -6.33
C TYR A 100 10.83 -7.87 -6.99
N VAL A 101 10.28 -8.21 -8.15
CA VAL A 101 9.45 -7.30 -8.95
C VAL A 101 8.05 -7.17 -8.35
N ASN A 102 7.54 -5.93 -8.39
CA ASN A 102 6.14 -5.56 -8.17
C ASN A 102 5.55 -5.16 -9.54
N TYR A 103 4.24 -5.28 -9.72
CA TYR A 103 3.54 -4.86 -10.95
C TYR A 103 2.45 -3.84 -10.65
N GLY A 104 2.16 -2.96 -11.60
CA GLY A 104 0.95 -2.14 -11.58
C GLY A 104 -0.30 -2.98 -11.82
N VAL A 105 -1.29 -2.84 -10.95
CA VAL A 105 -2.55 -3.56 -10.99
C VAL A 105 -3.69 -2.60 -10.60
N TYR A 106 -4.86 -2.77 -11.22
CA TYR A 106 -6.04 -2.02 -10.83
C TYR A 106 -6.75 -2.71 -9.67
N ALA A 107 -6.83 -2.01 -8.54
CA ALA A 107 -7.63 -2.40 -7.39
C ALA A 107 -8.83 -1.44 -7.29
N ASN A 108 -10.02 -1.96 -7.57
CA ASN A 108 -11.26 -1.21 -7.51
C ASN A 108 -11.28 0.11 -8.31
N GLY A 109 -10.61 0.13 -9.46
CA GLY A 109 -10.50 1.30 -10.34
C GLY A 109 -9.26 2.18 -10.11
N LEU A 110 -8.53 2.00 -9.01
CA LEU A 110 -7.30 2.71 -8.73
C LEU A 110 -6.06 1.90 -9.10
N LEU A 111 -5.06 2.54 -9.71
CA LEU A 111 -3.79 1.90 -10.05
C LEU A 111 -2.91 1.83 -8.79
N VAL A 112 -2.60 0.61 -8.35
CA VAL A 112 -1.76 0.31 -7.19
C VAL A 112 -0.68 -0.71 -7.58
N GLU A 113 0.26 -0.98 -6.70
CA GLU A 113 1.21 -2.07 -6.92
C GLU A 113 0.72 -3.41 -6.35
N SER A 114 1.12 -4.52 -6.99
CA SER A 114 1.08 -5.85 -6.40
C SER A 114 2.20 -6.02 -5.37
N ALA A 115 2.13 -7.00 -4.48
CA ALA A 115 3.31 -7.42 -3.72
C ALA A 115 4.34 -8.11 -4.64
N SER A 116 5.58 -8.25 -4.16
CA SER A 116 6.59 -9.10 -4.80
C SER A 116 6.53 -10.52 -4.24
N GLN A 117 6.95 -11.50 -5.02
CA GLN A 117 6.99 -12.90 -4.56
C GLN A 117 7.87 -13.06 -3.32
N ARG A 118 9.00 -12.36 -3.29
CA ARG A 118 9.89 -12.31 -2.13
C ARG A 118 9.18 -11.77 -0.90
N PHE A 119 8.44 -10.66 -1.02
CA PHE A 119 7.71 -10.08 0.10
C PHE A 119 6.75 -11.11 0.70
N ILE A 120 6.00 -11.83 -0.14
CA ILE A 120 5.09 -12.88 0.32
C ILE A 120 5.83 -14.02 1.03
N LYS A 121 6.98 -14.46 0.50
CA LYS A 121 7.74 -15.60 1.05
C LYS A 121 8.51 -15.28 2.33
N GLU A 122 9.08 -14.07 2.43
CA GLU A 122 10.05 -13.74 3.47
C GLU A 122 9.53 -12.75 4.52
N LYS A 123 8.55 -11.91 4.17
CA LYS A 123 8.14 -10.77 5.00
C LYS A 123 6.71 -10.89 5.53
N MET A 124 5.88 -11.72 4.91
CA MET A 124 4.58 -12.01 5.48
C MET A 124 4.73 -12.96 6.66
N LYS A 125 4.19 -12.55 7.82
CA LYS A 125 3.84 -13.48 8.89
C LYS A 125 2.60 -14.24 8.43
N LEU A 126 2.81 -15.35 7.75
CA LEU A 126 1.74 -16.31 7.47
C LEU A 126 1.26 -16.83 8.83
N VAL A 127 -0.05 -16.74 9.07
CA VAL A 127 -0.71 -17.25 10.28
C VAL A 127 -1.29 -18.63 9.99
#